data_AF-T1PN64-F1
#
_entry.id   AF-T1PN64-F1
#
_cell.length_a   1.000
_cell.length_b   1.000
_cell.length_c   1.000
_cell.angle_alpha   90.00
_cell.angle_beta   90.00
_cell.angle_gamma   90.00
#
_symmetry.space_group_name_H-M   'P 1'
#
loop_
_entity.id
_entity.type
_entity.pdbx_description
1 polymer ?
#
loop_
_entity_poly.entity_id
_entity_poly.type
_entity_poly.pdbx_seq_one_letter_code
_entity_poly.pdbx_strand_id
1 'polypeptide(L)'
;MPWTITPEDYAARVDLRDLDICSVDPPGCTDIDDALHCRDLPNGNLEVGVHIADVSHFIRPGNALDKEAASRGTTVYLVGKRIDMVPDLLSSNLCSLRGGVERFAFSCIWEMDHEANVISKKFHKSVIKSKSAMTYEMAQIIIDDKTQNHNIAKSLRNLNKLAKILKKRRMDNGALVLASPEIRFQVDSETHEPLEVEAKQLRDTNSMVEEFMLLANVTVAEHIAQEFPECAMLRRHPRPPLSNFEPLIKAARHQNFEICCDSGLEFSKSLDTCVKPDNPYFNTMIRILATRCMMQALYFISGTLQKDQFEHYGLAAPIYTHFTSPIRRYSDIIVHRLLAASIGADSTYAALLDKNANAELCHNLNYRHKMAQYAGRASVALNTHLFFKGKVQDEEGYILFVRKNALQILIPKFGLEGTIYLNALKDDQKKSNNGVVFTFNEEDYTQRCGDIIFHAFDPVTVRLSLDS
;
A
#
# COMPACT_ATOMS: atom_id res chain seq x y z
N MET A 1 2.64 -34.77 13.42
CA MET A 1 2.68 -34.23 14.79
C MET A 1 2.49 -32.71 14.70
N PRO A 2 1.85 -32.06 15.68
CA PRO A 2 1.79 -30.59 15.72
C PRO A 2 3.22 -30.05 15.78
N TRP A 3 3.50 -29.00 15.01
CA TRP A 3 4.80 -28.34 15.03
C TRP A 3 4.94 -27.52 16.32
N THR A 4 6.10 -27.63 16.98
CA THR A 4 6.42 -26.93 18.22
C THR A 4 7.84 -26.36 18.15
N ILE A 5 8.06 -25.24 18.82
CA ILE A 5 9.40 -24.64 18.96
C ILE A 5 10.27 -25.55 19.83
N THR A 6 11.49 -25.82 19.38
CA THR A 6 12.44 -26.72 20.07
C THR A 6 13.36 -25.98 21.02
N PRO A 7 13.98 -26.65 22.01
CA PRO A 7 15.04 -26.06 22.85
C PRO A 7 16.18 -25.42 22.04
N GLU A 8 16.57 -26.05 20.94
CA GLU A 8 17.61 -25.56 20.03
C GLU A 8 17.20 -24.25 19.34
N ASP A 9 15.91 -24.12 18.97
CA ASP A 9 15.39 -22.89 18.39
C ASP A 9 15.41 -21.72 19.37
N TYR A 10 15.11 -21.96 20.66
CA TYR A 10 15.23 -20.91 21.69
C TYR A 10 16.69 -20.50 21.90
N ALA A 11 17.64 -21.45 21.83
CA ALA A 11 19.06 -21.13 21.98
C ALA A 11 19.61 -20.30 20.81
N ALA A 12 19.06 -20.47 19.61
CA ALA A 12 19.49 -19.77 18.40
C ALA A 12 18.83 -18.39 18.20
N ARG A 13 17.89 -17.99 19.07
CA ARG A 13 17.05 -16.80 18.89
C ARG A 13 17.03 -15.94 20.14
N VAL A 14 16.86 -14.64 19.96
CA VAL A 14 16.60 -13.75 21.10
C VAL A 14 15.17 -13.98 21.60
N ASP A 15 15.05 -14.32 22.88
CA ASP A 15 13.75 -14.49 23.53
C ASP A 15 13.15 -13.12 23.87
N LEU A 16 12.01 -12.81 23.25
CA LEU A 16 11.24 -11.59 23.46
C LEU A 16 9.82 -11.89 23.95
N ARG A 17 9.54 -13.11 24.42
CA ARG A 17 8.18 -13.55 24.79
C ARG A 17 7.57 -12.77 25.95
N ASP A 18 8.40 -12.19 26.82
CA ASP A 18 7.93 -11.43 27.98
C ASP A 18 7.46 -10.00 27.63
N LEU A 19 7.88 -9.48 26.46
CA LEU A 19 7.54 -8.12 26.03
C LEU A 19 6.05 -7.97 25.72
N ASP A 20 5.52 -6.77 25.98
CA ASP A 20 4.15 -6.38 25.62
C ASP A 20 4.02 -6.08 24.11
N ILE A 21 4.11 -7.13 23.31
CA ILE A 21 3.97 -7.09 21.85
C ILE A 21 2.50 -7.26 21.45
N CYS A 22 2.05 -6.52 20.43
CA CYS A 22 0.70 -6.66 19.86
C CYS A 22 0.69 -6.48 18.35
N SER A 23 -0.31 -7.03 17.66
CA SER A 23 -0.55 -6.77 16.23
C SER A 23 -1.80 -5.90 16.03
N VAL A 24 -1.82 -5.11 14.96
CA VAL A 24 -2.94 -4.23 14.60
C VAL A 24 -3.26 -4.37 13.12
N ASP A 25 -4.38 -5.03 12.83
CA ASP A 25 -4.72 -5.53 11.50
C ASP A 25 -6.15 -5.13 11.06
N PRO A 26 -6.50 -5.30 9.78
CA PRO A 26 -7.89 -5.27 9.35
C PRO A 26 -8.74 -6.35 10.04
N PRO A 27 -10.06 -6.13 10.21
CA PRO A 27 -10.96 -7.19 10.69
C PRO A 27 -10.91 -8.41 9.76
N GLY A 28 -10.89 -9.60 10.35
CA GLY A 28 -10.82 -10.87 9.61
C GLY A 28 -9.44 -11.25 9.06
N CYS A 29 -8.38 -10.51 9.39
CA CYS A 29 -7.01 -10.87 9.01
C CYS A 29 -6.60 -12.21 9.61
N THR A 30 -6.10 -13.13 8.79
CA THR A 30 -5.57 -14.43 9.26
C THR A 30 -4.06 -14.56 9.07
N ASP A 31 -3.50 -13.80 8.12
CA ASP A 31 -2.10 -13.73 7.71
C ASP A 31 -1.39 -12.53 8.35
N ILE A 32 -1.32 -12.51 9.68
CA ILE A 32 -0.67 -11.44 10.46
C ILE A 32 0.86 -11.52 10.28
N ASP A 33 1.40 -10.62 9.47
CA ASP A 33 2.84 -10.52 9.16
C ASP A 33 3.62 -9.76 10.24
N ASP A 34 3.03 -8.74 10.85
CA ASP A 34 3.73 -7.79 11.71
C ASP A 34 3.13 -7.67 13.12
N ALA A 35 4.01 -7.39 14.08
CA ALA A 35 3.67 -7.03 15.44
C ALA A 35 4.61 -5.93 15.94
N LEU A 36 4.13 -5.13 16.88
CA LEU A 36 4.77 -3.91 17.35
C LEU A 36 4.90 -3.91 18.87
N HIS A 37 5.95 -3.28 19.37
CA HIS A 37 6.01 -2.84 20.77
C HIS A 37 6.76 -1.51 20.89
N CYS A 38 6.57 -0.88 22.04
CA CYS A 38 7.27 0.32 22.48
C CYS A 38 7.30 0.32 24.01
N ARG A 39 8.49 0.53 24.60
CA ARG A 39 8.69 0.63 26.06
C ARG A 39 9.69 1.72 26.41
N ASP A 40 9.56 2.27 27.61
CA ASP A 40 10.52 3.23 28.15
C ASP A 40 11.83 2.51 28.56
N LEU A 41 12.96 3.14 28.28
CA LEU A 41 14.28 2.71 28.73
C LEU A 41 14.74 3.50 29.96
N PRO A 42 15.63 2.95 30.82
CA PRO A 42 16.10 3.63 32.03
C PRO A 42 16.81 4.97 31.78
N ASN A 43 17.36 5.18 30.59
CA ASN A 43 18.04 6.42 30.17
C ASN A 43 17.07 7.51 29.69
N GLY A 44 15.76 7.25 29.68
CA GLY A 44 14.74 8.18 29.20
C GLY A 44 14.41 8.05 27.70
N ASN A 45 15.12 7.20 26.96
CA ASN A 45 14.77 6.89 25.57
C ASN A 45 13.64 5.85 25.50
N LEU A 46 13.18 5.57 24.28
CA LEU A 46 12.20 4.54 23.97
C LEU A 46 12.88 3.39 23.22
N GLU A 47 12.57 2.15 23.59
CA GLU A 47 12.83 1.00 22.74
C GLU A 47 11.58 0.72 21.91
N VAL A 48 11.71 0.68 20.59
CA VAL A 48 10.64 0.40 19.65
C VAL A 48 10.99 -0.83 18.84
N GLY A 49 10.07 -1.78 18.72
CA GLY A 49 10.28 -2.99 17.94
C GLY A 49 9.22 -3.21 16.88
N VAL A 50 9.67 -3.56 15.67
CA VAL A 50 8.87 -4.18 14.61
C VAL A 50 9.28 -5.64 14.50
N HIS A 51 8.33 -6.55 14.68
CA HIS A 51 8.53 -7.99 14.66
C HIS A 51 7.80 -8.58 13.47
N ILE A 52 8.55 -9.14 12.51
CA ILE A 52 7.98 -9.68 11.28
C ILE A 52 8.01 -11.21 11.30
N ALA A 53 6.95 -11.87 10.84
CA ALA A 53 6.87 -13.31 10.72
C ALA A 53 8.12 -13.91 10.02
N ASP A 54 8.76 -14.91 10.64
CA ASP A 54 9.98 -15.51 10.09
C ASP A 54 9.69 -16.62 9.07
N VAL A 55 9.11 -16.24 7.93
CA VAL A 55 8.77 -17.19 6.84
C VAL A 55 10.01 -17.83 6.23
N SER A 56 11.14 -17.09 6.20
CA SER A 56 12.41 -17.57 5.65
C SER A 56 12.96 -18.81 6.37
N HIS A 57 12.61 -19.02 7.64
CA HIS A 57 12.97 -20.22 8.38
C HIS A 57 12.29 -21.47 7.82
N PHE A 58 11.01 -21.36 7.44
CA PHE A 58 10.21 -22.48 6.93
C PHE A 58 10.42 -22.71 5.43
N ILE A 59 10.67 -21.65 4.65
CA ILE A 59 10.86 -21.73 3.21
C ILE A 59 12.36 -21.69 2.88
N ARG A 60 12.98 -22.87 2.85
CA ARG A 60 14.41 -23.01 2.53
C ARG A 60 14.71 -22.86 1.03
N PRO A 61 15.82 -22.21 0.65
CA PRO A 61 16.16 -21.95 -0.75
C PRO A 61 16.18 -23.21 -1.62
N GLY A 62 15.66 -23.11 -2.84
CA GLY A 62 15.76 -24.15 -3.87
C GLY A 62 14.80 -25.34 -3.71
N ASN A 63 14.08 -25.43 -2.59
CA ASN A 63 13.07 -26.48 -2.40
C ASN A 63 11.80 -26.21 -3.25
N ALA A 64 10.88 -27.18 -3.31
CA ALA A 64 9.67 -27.05 -4.12
C ALA A 64 8.76 -25.89 -3.66
N LEU A 65 8.68 -25.66 -2.35
CA LEU A 65 7.87 -24.59 -1.76
C LEU A 65 8.43 -23.20 -2.12
N ASP A 66 9.75 -23.06 -2.11
CA ASP A 66 10.46 -21.84 -2.51
C ASP A 66 10.23 -21.52 -3.98
N LYS A 67 10.34 -22.54 -4.86
CA LYS A 67 10.06 -22.39 -6.30
C LYS A 67 8.61 -21.98 -6.55
N GLU A 68 7.66 -22.57 -5.82
CA GLU A 68 6.24 -22.20 -5.94
C GLU A 68 5.98 -20.77 -5.44
N ALA A 69 6.54 -20.40 -4.29
CA ALA A 69 6.43 -19.03 -3.75
C ALA A 69 7.06 -17.99 -4.70
N ALA A 70 8.23 -18.29 -5.27
CA ALA A 70 8.88 -17.46 -6.28
C ALA A 70 8.04 -17.33 -7.56
N SER A 71 7.44 -18.43 -8.02
CA SER A 71 6.57 -18.47 -9.20
C SER A 71 5.32 -17.60 -9.03
N ARG A 72 4.66 -17.69 -7.86
CA ARG A 72 3.49 -16.85 -7.53
C ARG A 72 3.88 -15.39 -7.29
N GLY A 73 4.98 -15.15 -6.58
CA GLY A 73 5.56 -13.84 -6.28
C GLY A 73 4.81 -13.00 -5.22
N THR A 74 3.49 -13.05 -5.21
CA THR A 74 2.63 -12.33 -4.26
C THR A 74 1.29 -13.05 -4.04
N THR A 75 0.69 -12.89 -2.87
CA THR A 75 -0.73 -13.23 -2.64
C THR A 75 -1.61 -12.30 -3.47
N VAL A 76 -2.68 -12.84 -4.07
CA VAL A 76 -3.67 -12.07 -4.85
C VAL A 76 -4.95 -11.93 -4.03
N TYR A 77 -5.37 -10.69 -3.80
CA TYR A 77 -6.62 -10.37 -3.08
C TYR A 77 -7.72 -10.04 -4.10
N LEU A 78 -8.82 -10.78 -4.04
CA LEU A 78 -10.04 -10.60 -4.83
C LEU A 78 -11.20 -10.30 -3.87
N VAL A 79 -12.34 -9.86 -4.41
CA VAL A 79 -13.56 -9.74 -3.61
C VAL A 79 -13.99 -11.14 -3.17
N GLY A 80 -14.17 -11.33 -1.85
CA GLY A 80 -14.58 -12.59 -1.24
C GLY A 80 -13.55 -13.73 -1.30
N LYS A 81 -12.36 -13.53 -1.86
CA LYS A 81 -11.35 -14.60 -2.01
C LYS A 81 -9.91 -14.08 -1.94
N ARG A 82 -9.05 -14.86 -1.30
CA ARG A 82 -7.59 -14.66 -1.26
C ARG A 82 -6.91 -15.86 -1.92
N ILE A 83 -5.94 -15.62 -2.80
CA ILE A 83 -5.11 -16.65 -3.43
C ILE A 83 -3.71 -16.54 -2.84
N ASP A 84 -3.40 -17.42 -1.89
CA ASP A 84 -2.19 -17.32 -1.09
C ASP A 84 -0.91 -17.63 -1.88
N MET A 85 0.16 -16.90 -1.58
CA MET A 85 1.50 -17.20 -2.07
C MET A 85 2.05 -18.50 -1.47
N VAL A 86 1.76 -18.73 -0.18
CA VAL A 86 2.22 -19.89 0.59
C VAL A 86 1.03 -20.74 1.06
N PRO A 87 1.21 -22.03 1.39
CA PRO A 87 0.14 -22.88 1.89
C PRO A 87 -0.52 -22.33 3.16
N ASP A 88 -1.82 -22.60 3.33
CA ASP A 88 -2.62 -22.12 4.48
C ASP A 88 -2.02 -22.48 5.85
N LEU A 89 -1.41 -23.67 5.95
CA LEU A 89 -0.71 -24.10 7.16
C LEU A 89 0.41 -23.12 7.57
N LEU A 90 1.11 -22.50 6.61
CA LEU A 90 2.11 -21.48 6.87
C LEU A 90 1.46 -20.11 7.06
N SER A 91 0.62 -19.67 6.13
CA SER A 91 0.07 -18.30 6.13
C SER A 91 -0.87 -18.03 7.30
N SER A 92 -1.78 -18.94 7.63
CA SER A 92 -2.82 -18.74 8.65
C SER A 92 -2.47 -19.32 10.02
N ASN A 93 -1.39 -20.11 10.12
CA ASN A 93 -1.01 -20.77 11.38
C ASN A 93 0.47 -20.58 11.75
N LEU A 94 1.40 -21.30 11.12
CA LEU A 94 2.77 -21.43 11.61
C LEU A 94 3.56 -20.11 11.57
N CYS A 95 3.34 -19.29 10.54
CA CYS A 95 4.01 -17.99 10.40
C CYS A 95 3.20 -16.83 11.01
N SER A 96 1.87 -16.89 10.95
CA SER A 96 0.99 -15.82 11.45
C SER A 96 1.23 -15.52 12.93
N LEU A 97 1.46 -14.25 13.26
CA LEU A 97 1.79 -13.74 14.60
C LEU A 97 0.54 -13.65 15.51
N ARG A 98 -0.18 -14.76 15.64
CA ARG A 98 -1.44 -14.86 16.40
C ARG A 98 -1.24 -14.53 17.89
N GLY A 99 -2.23 -13.87 18.48
CA GLY A 99 -2.27 -13.58 19.91
C GLY A 99 -2.24 -14.85 20.78
N GLY A 100 -1.46 -14.81 21.85
CA GLY A 100 -1.34 -15.86 22.87
C GLY A 100 -0.43 -17.03 22.48
N VAL A 101 0.14 -17.06 21.28
CA VAL A 101 0.93 -18.19 20.77
C VAL A 101 2.36 -17.77 20.46
N GLU A 102 3.31 -18.66 20.76
CA GLU A 102 4.73 -18.42 20.46
C GLU A 102 5.01 -18.58 18.97
N ARG A 103 5.78 -17.65 18.42
CA ARG A 103 6.10 -17.58 16.99
C ARG A 103 7.53 -17.12 16.76
N PHE A 104 8.13 -17.62 15.68
CA PHE A 104 9.38 -17.07 15.17
C PHE A 104 9.14 -15.75 14.45
N ALA A 105 9.98 -14.78 14.78
CA ALA A 105 10.01 -13.50 14.13
C ALA A 105 11.44 -13.11 13.70
N PHE A 106 11.51 -12.18 12.77
CA PHE A 106 12.67 -11.39 12.47
C PHE A 106 12.39 -9.98 12.99
N SER A 107 13.06 -9.61 14.08
CA SER A 107 12.86 -8.32 14.74
C SER A 107 13.82 -7.25 14.20
N CYS A 108 13.28 -6.06 13.95
CA CYS A 108 14.03 -4.81 13.87
C CYS A 108 13.69 -3.97 15.11
N ILE A 109 14.71 -3.70 15.93
CA ILE A 109 14.58 -2.97 17.20
C ILE A 109 15.38 -1.68 17.11
N TRP A 110 14.76 -0.57 17.53
CA TRP A 110 15.40 0.72 17.63
C TRP A 110 15.42 1.21 19.06
N GLU A 111 16.49 1.92 19.41
CA GLU A 111 16.44 2.93 20.46
C GLU A 111 16.13 4.28 19.81
N MET A 112 15.10 4.98 20.30
CA MET A 112 14.63 6.25 19.78
C MET A 112 14.48 7.28 20.88
N ASP A 113 14.77 8.55 20.58
CA ASP A 113 14.36 9.65 21.46
C ASP A 113 12.87 9.98 21.30
N HIS A 114 12.39 10.95 22.09
CA HIS A 114 10.99 11.39 22.04
C HIS A 114 10.65 12.21 20.79
N GLU A 115 11.66 12.64 20.04
CA GLU A 115 11.55 13.32 18.75
C GLU A 115 11.59 12.33 17.56
N ALA A 116 11.49 11.03 17.84
CA ALA A 116 11.51 9.95 16.86
C ALA A 116 12.79 9.92 16.00
N ASN A 117 13.93 10.34 16.54
CA ASN A 117 15.24 10.10 15.94
C ASN A 117 15.73 8.71 16.36
N VAL A 118 16.28 7.97 15.40
CA VAL A 118 16.87 6.66 15.67
C VAL A 118 18.28 6.86 16.23
N ILE A 119 18.51 6.43 17.46
CA ILE A 119 19.81 6.49 18.14
C ILE A 119 20.64 5.25 17.82
N SER A 120 20.01 4.07 17.89
CA SER A 120 20.64 2.82 17.52
C SER A 120 19.62 1.85 16.93
N LYS A 121 20.10 0.88 16.14
CA LYS A 121 19.29 -0.18 15.53
C LYS A 121 19.92 -1.55 15.74
N LYS A 122 19.08 -2.57 15.92
CA LYS A 122 19.47 -3.98 16.05
C LYS A 122 18.53 -4.85 15.22
N PHE A 123 19.10 -5.89 14.61
CA PHE A 123 18.36 -6.92 13.91
C PHE A 123 18.67 -8.26 14.53
N HIS A 124 17.66 -9.09 14.75
CA HIS A 124 17.89 -10.46 15.19
C HIS A 124 16.70 -11.37 14.87
N LYS A 125 17.01 -12.66 14.70
CA LYS A 125 16.02 -13.72 14.78
C LYS A 125 15.51 -13.80 16.22
N SER A 126 14.20 -13.90 16.40
CA SER A 126 13.57 -13.86 17.73
C SER A 126 12.46 -14.89 17.88
N VAL A 127 12.13 -15.18 19.13
CA VAL A 127 10.86 -15.83 19.52
C VAL A 127 10.01 -14.79 20.23
N ILE A 128 8.78 -14.58 19.76
CA ILE A 128 7.83 -13.65 20.37
C ILE A 128 6.56 -14.39 20.79
N LYS A 129 5.78 -13.77 21.68
CA LYS A 129 4.43 -14.19 22.02
C LYS A 129 3.55 -12.95 22.04
N SER A 130 2.87 -12.67 20.93
CA SER A 130 1.97 -11.52 20.84
C SER A 130 0.91 -11.62 21.95
N LYS A 131 0.78 -10.60 22.79
CA LYS A 131 -0.19 -10.62 23.91
C LYS A 131 -1.61 -10.31 23.43
N SER A 132 -1.74 -9.63 22.29
CA SER A 132 -3.03 -9.28 21.72
C SER A 132 -2.93 -9.12 20.20
N ALA A 133 -3.93 -9.62 19.48
CA ALA A 133 -4.16 -9.34 18.07
C ALA A 133 -5.41 -8.46 17.97
N MET A 134 -5.26 -7.24 17.46
CA MET A 134 -6.30 -6.20 17.54
C MET A 134 -6.71 -5.74 16.14
N THR A 135 -7.95 -5.29 16.01
CA THR A 135 -8.35 -4.52 14.83
C THR A 135 -7.86 -3.07 14.94
N TYR A 136 -7.73 -2.37 13.81
CA TYR A 136 -7.44 -0.92 13.81
C TYR A 136 -8.39 -0.11 14.70
N GLU A 137 -9.66 -0.48 14.75
CA GLU A 137 -10.66 0.17 15.59
C GLU A 137 -10.42 -0.08 17.08
N MET A 138 -10.16 -1.33 17.48
CA MET A 138 -9.84 -1.66 18.87
C MET A 138 -8.59 -0.90 19.35
N ALA A 139 -7.54 -0.89 18.55
CA ALA A 139 -6.32 -0.14 18.87
C ALA A 139 -6.58 1.37 18.98
N GLN A 140 -7.48 1.92 18.15
CA GLN A 140 -7.84 3.34 18.17
C GLN A 140 -8.55 3.69 19.48
N ILE A 141 -9.52 2.86 19.89
CA ILE A 141 -10.23 3.02 21.17
C ILE A 141 -9.26 3.02 22.34
N ILE A 142 -8.28 2.11 22.37
CA ILE A 142 -7.26 2.03 23.44
C ILE A 142 -6.38 3.29 23.47
N ILE A 143 -5.99 3.81 22.30
CA ILE A 143 -5.18 5.02 22.20
C ILE A 143 -5.95 6.23 22.74
N ASP A 144 -7.22 6.36 22.36
CA ASP A 144 -8.08 7.51 22.69
C ASP A 144 -8.54 7.50 24.16
N ASP A 145 -8.77 6.32 24.73
CA ASP A 145 -9.19 6.18 26.13
C ASP A 145 -8.00 6.32 27.10
N LYS A 146 -7.78 7.55 27.59
CA LYS A 146 -6.70 7.89 28.53
C LYS A 146 -6.81 7.18 29.89
N THR A 147 -7.93 6.54 30.21
CA THR A 147 -8.09 5.83 31.50
C THR A 147 -7.41 4.47 31.50
N GLN A 148 -7.20 3.87 30.32
CA GLN A 148 -6.49 2.59 30.18
C GLN A 148 -4.99 2.77 30.37
N ASN A 149 -4.43 2.18 31.44
CA ASN A 149 -3.02 2.38 31.82
C ASN A 149 -2.17 1.11 31.78
N HIS A 150 -2.67 0.02 31.19
CA HIS A 150 -1.88 -1.18 30.97
C HIS A 150 -0.77 -0.97 29.94
N ASN A 151 0.25 -1.83 29.93
CA ASN A 151 1.47 -1.65 29.14
C ASN A 151 1.20 -1.55 27.63
N ILE A 152 0.31 -2.37 27.07
CA ILE A 152 -0.08 -2.28 25.65
C ILE A 152 -0.68 -0.90 25.32
N ALA A 153 -1.51 -0.31 26.19
CA ALA A 153 -2.09 1.01 25.95
C ALA A 153 -1.02 2.10 25.95
N LYS A 154 -0.08 2.05 26.90
CA LYS A 154 1.07 2.97 26.93
C LYS A 154 1.93 2.83 25.66
N SER A 155 2.19 1.58 25.26
CA SER A 155 2.94 1.25 24.05
C SER A 155 2.29 1.83 22.81
N LEU A 156 1.00 1.58 22.58
CA LEU A 156 0.25 2.11 21.44
C LEU A 156 0.22 3.65 21.41
N ARG A 157 0.09 4.30 22.57
CA ARG A 157 0.13 5.78 22.64
C ARG A 157 1.51 6.34 22.31
N ASN A 158 2.59 5.70 22.78
CA ASN A 158 3.94 6.11 22.45
C ASN A 158 4.24 5.87 20.96
N LEU A 159 3.85 4.72 20.41
CA LEU A 159 3.90 4.44 18.98
C LEU A 159 3.16 5.51 18.18
N ASN A 160 1.91 5.84 18.54
CA ASN A 160 1.13 6.85 17.81
C ASN A 160 1.77 8.25 17.87
N LYS A 161 2.34 8.64 19.02
CA LYS A 161 3.07 9.91 19.15
C LYS A 161 4.27 9.96 18.21
N LEU A 162 5.11 8.94 18.24
CA LEU A 162 6.30 8.86 17.38
C LEU A 162 5.91 8.81 15.89
N ALA A 163 4.88 8.04 15.54
CA ALA A 163 4.41 7.94 14.16
C ALA A 163 3.94 9.29 13.59
N LYS A 164 3.27 10.13 14.40
CA LYS A 164 2.90 11.49 13.98
C LYS A 164 4.12 12.34 13.65
N ILE A 165 5.21 12.20 14.40
CA ILE A 165 6.48 12.90 14.16
C ILE A 165 7.15 12.38 12.87
N LEU A 166 7.25 11.05 12.73
CA LEU A 166 7.80 10.39 11.53
C LEU A 166 7.05 10.81 10.26
N LYS A 167 5.72 10.76 10.30
CA LYS A 167 4.86 11.18 9.18
C LYS A 167 5.12 12.63 8.80
N LYS A 168 5.14 13.54 9.79
CA LYS A 168 5.39 14.96 9.55
C LYS A 168 6.73 15.16 8.85
N ARG A 169 7.80 14.56 9.38
CA ARG A 169 9.15 14.62 8.77
C ARG A 169 9.16 14.08 7.33
N ARG A 170 8.45 12.98 7.08
CA ARG A 170 8.31 12.39 5.74
C ARG A 170 7.56 13.32 4.77
N MET A 171 6.51 14.00 5.22
CA MET A 171 5.80 15.00 4.42
C MET A 171 6.67 16.23 4.16
N ASP A 172 7.39 16.72 5.17
CA ASP A 172 8.31 17.86 5.04
C ASP A 172 9.47 17.56 4.06
N ASN A 173 9.85 16.29 3.93
CA ASN A 173 10.82 15.82 2.92
C ASN A 173 10.23 15.66 1.51
N GLY A 174 8.92 15.82 1.35
CA GLY A 174 8.23 15.82 0.04
C GLY A 174 7.60 14.49 -0.35
N ALA A 175 7.27 13.63 0.61
CA ALA A 175 6.50 12.41 0.32
C ALA A 175 5.09 12.76 -0.14
N LEU A 176 4.55 11.97 -1.05
CA LEU A 176 3.28 12.26 -1.70
C LEU A 176 2.12 11.56 -0.98
N VAL A 177 1.11 12.34 -0.59
CA VAL A 177 -0.19 11.81 -0.19
C VAL A 177 -1.06 11.69 -1.44
N LEU A 178 -1.17 10.47 -1.96
CA LEU A 178 -1.93 10.14 -3.15
C LEU A 178 -3.21 9.37 -2.77
N ALA A 179 -4.23 9.46 -3.61
CA ALA A 179 -5.54 8.86 -3.35
C ALA A 179 -5.91 7.84 -4.43
N SER A 180 -6.52 6.74 -4.01
CA SER A 180 -7.16 5.76 -4.89
C SER A 180 -8.66 5.72 -4.57
N PRO A 181 -9.52 5.38 -5.56
CA PRO A 181 -10.96 5.22 -5.33
C PRO A 181 -11.28 3.88 -4.62
N GLU A 182 -10.46 3.45 -3.66
CA GLU A 182 -10.57 2.14 -3.02
C GLU A 182 -11.90 1.94 -2.28
N ILE A 183 -12.70 0.98 -2.76
CA ILE A 183 -13.92 0.50 -2.10
C ILE A 183 -13.77 -0.97 -1.67
N ARG A 184 -14.52 -1.35 -0.64
CA ARG A 184 -14.67 -2.74 -0.20
C ARG A 184 -16.11 -3.19 -0.37
N PHE A 185 -16.28 -4.42 -0.84
CA PHE A 185 -17.59 -5.07 -0.86
C PHE A 185 -17.75 -5.94 0.39
N GLN A 186 -18.87 -5.79 1.08
CA GLN A 186 -19.39 -6.85 1.92
C GLN A 186 -20.09 -7.87 1.03
N VAL A 187 -19.81 -9.15 1.22
CA VAL A 187 -20.33 -10.25 0.41
C VAL A 187 -21.19 -11.14 1.29
N ASP A 188 -22.36 -11.54 0.82
CA ASP A 188 -23.24 -12.48 1.49
C ASP A 188 -22.54 -13.84 1.65
N SER A 189 -22.64 -14.41 2.85
CA SER A 189 -21.93 -15.65 3.18
C SER A 189 -22.52 -16.91 2.52
N GLU A 190 -23.78 -16.88 2.07
CA GLU A 190 -24.47 -18.02 1.45
C GLU A 190 -24.55 -17.89 -0.07
N THR A 191 -24.93 -16.71 -0.57
CA THR A 191 -25.10 -16.47 -2.02
C THR A 191 -23.81 -16.01 -2.70
N HIS A 192 -22.81 -15.57 -1.93
CA HIS A 192 -21.60 -14.91 -2.42
C HIS A 192 -21.87 -13.65 -3.26
N GLU A 193 -23.05 -13.03 -3.12
CA GLU A 193 -23.39 -11.78 -3.80
C GLU A 193 -22.96 -10.55 -2.98
N PRO A 194 -22.50 -9.46 -3.63
CA PRO A 194 -22.13 -8.23 -2.94
C PRO A 194 -23.36 -7.51 -2.37
N LEU A 195 -23.39 -7.34 -1.05
CA LEU A 195 -24.49 -6.69 -0.31
C LEU A 195 -24.32 -5.18 -0.23
N GLU A 196 -23.14 -4.71 0.17
CA GLU A 196 -22.88 -3.30 0.46
C GLU A 196 -21.47 -2.87 0.01
N VAL A 197 -21.35 -1.59 -0.35
CA VAL A 197 -20.08 -0.95 -0.71
C VAL A 197 -19.68 0.02 0.39
N GLU A 198 -18.54 -0.24 1.02
CA GLU A 198 -17.98 0.62 2.06
C GLU A 198 -16.71 1.33 1.59
N ALA A 199 -16.65 2.63 1.84
CA ALA A 199 -15.42 3.39 1.74
C ALA A 199 -14.51 3.06 2.93
N LYS A 200 -13.24 2.77 2.66
CA LYS A 200 -12.25 2.48 3.70
C LYS A 200 -11.97 3.73 4.54
N GLN A 201 -12.38 3.74 5.81
CA GLN A 201 -12.00 4.80 6.74
C GLN A 201 -10.54 4.65 7.18
N LEU A 202 -9.73 5.67 6.94
CA LEU A 202 -8.36 5.75 7.45
C LEU A 202 -8.39 6.34 8.87
N ARG A 203 -7.82 5.62 9.83
CA ARG A 203 -7.68 6.06 11.23
C ARG A 203 -6.22 6.36 11.57
N ASP A 204 -5.99 7.04 12.70
CA ASP A 204 -4.63 7.31 13.20
C ASP A 204 -3.83 6.02 13.39
N THR A 205 -4.49 4.93 13.82
CA THR A 205 -3.86 3.60 13.91
C THR A 205 -3.36 3.04 12.59
N ASN A 206 -4.05 3.28 11.47
CA ASN A 206 -3.55 2.89 10.15
C ASN A 206 -2.24 3.62 9.84
N SER A 207 -2.23 4.94 10.09
CA SER A 207 -1.05 5.77 9.89
C SER A 207 0.09 5.37 10.82
N MET A 208 -0.21 4.99 12.06
CA MET A 208 0.78 4.53 13.04
C MET A 208 1.53 3.29 12.55
N VAL A 209 0.80 2.25 12.14
CA VAL A 209 1.42 1.03 11.61
C VAL A 209 2.20 1.34 10.33
N GLU A 210 1.64 2.15 9.43
CA GLU A 210 2.30 2.54 8.17
C GLU A 210 3.69 3.15 8.41
N GLU A 211 3.83 4.13 9.31
CA GLU A 211 5.12 4.79 9.54
C GLU A 211 6.19 3.86 10.10
N PHE A 212 5.83 2.92 11.00
CA PHE A 212 6.80 1.95 11.51
C PHE A 212 7.17 0.88 10.49
N MET A 213 6.23 0.46 9.63
CA MET A 213 6.56 -0.41 8.52
C MET A 213 7.47 0.30 7.52
N LEU A 214 7.24 1.58 7.20
CA LEU A 214 8.12 2.37 6.35
C LEU A 214 9.52 2.50 6.97
N LEU A 215 9.61 2.82 8.26
CA LEU A 215 10.89 2.90 8.97
C LEU A 215 11.65 1.57 8.96
N ALA A 216 10.96 0.44 9.21
CA ALA A 216 11.53 -0.90 9.11
C ALA A 216 12.10 -1.17 7.73
N ASN A 217 11.31 -0.89 6.68
CA ASN A 217 11.67 -1.11 5.30
C ASN A 217 12.89 -0.27 4.88
N VAL A 218 12.94 1.02 5.22
CA VAL A 218 14.10 1.88 4.93
C VAL A 218 15.33 1.42 5.71
N THR A 219 15.17 1.14 7.01
CA THR A 219 16.27 0.71 7.89
C THR A 219 16.92 -0.59 7.40
N VAL A 220 16.10 -1.56 6.95
CA VAL A 220 16.58 -2.82 6.37
C VAL A 220 17.20 -2.58 5.00
N ALA A 221 16.60 -1.73 4.14
CA ALA A 221 17.12 -1.42 2.82
C ALA A 221 18.54 -0.84 2.88
N GLU A 222 18.77 0.13 3.77
CA GLU A 222 20.10 0.69 4.03
C GLU A 222 21.10 -0.39 4.45
N HIS A 223 20.70 -1.24 5.40
CA HIS A 223 21.57 -2.29 5.95
C HIS A 223 21.97 -3.31 4.89
N ILE A 224 21.01 -3.88 4.15
CA ILE A 224 21.31 -4.88 3.13
C ILE A 224 22.08 -4.28 1.95
N ALA A 225 21.85 -3.02 1.59
CA ALA A 225 22.59 -2.37 0.51
C ALA A 225 24.03 -2.01 0.91
N GLN A 226 24.28 -1.80 2.20
CA GLN A 226 25.62 -1.63 2.74
C GLN A 226 26.39 -2.95 2.74
N GLU A 227 25.76 -4.03 3.21
CA GLU A 227 26.39 -5.36 3.35
C GLU A 227 26.51 -6.10 2.01
N PHE A 228 25.54 -5.91 1.12
CA PHE A 228 25.44 -6.59 -0.18
C PHE A 228 25.25 -5.58 -1.33
N PRO A 229 26.24 -4.70 -1.58
CA PRO A 229 26.08 -3.57 -2.49
C PRO A 229 25.75 -3.94 -3.94
N GLU A 230 26.10 -5.14 -4.39
CA GLU A 230 25.85 -5.62 -5.76
C GLU A 230 24.61 -6.53 -5.88
N CYS A 231 24.06 -7.03 -4.77
CA CYS A 231 23.01 -8.06 -4.77
C CYS A 231 21.81 -7.76 -3.85
N ALA A 232 21.74 -6.58 -3.23
CA ALA A 232 20.60 -6.20 -2.41
C ALA A 232 19.31 -6.10 -3.24
N MET A 233 18.26 -6.78 -2.80
CA MET A 233 16.92 -6.62 -3.35
C MET A 233 16.27 -5.36 -2.80
N LEU A 234 16.04 -4.39 -3.68
CA LEU A 234 15.51 -3.07 -3.37
C LEU A 234 14.24 -2.80 -4.18
N ARG A 235 13.53 -1.73 -3.83
CA ARG A 235 12.34 -1.25 -4.54
C ARG A 235 12.41 0.25 -4.72
N ARG A 236 12.41 0.70 -5.98
CA ARG A 236 12.44 2.12 -6.34
C ARG A 236 11.11 2.59 -6.91
N HIS A 237 10.92 3.89 -6.93
CA HIS A 237 9.81 4.54 -7.63
C HIS A 237 10.39 5.67 -8.48
N PRO A 238 10.57 5.47 -9.79
CA PRO A 238 11.14 6.48 -10.68
C PRO A 238 10.28 7.74 -10.72
N ARG A 239 10.93 8.90 -10.85
CA ARG A 239 10.23 10.16 -11.09
C ARG A 239 9.46 10.10 -12.43
N PRO A 240 8.18 10.53 -12.47
CA PRO A 240 7.44 10.57 -13.72
C PRO A 240 7.95 11.66 -14.66
N PRO A 241 7.92 11.44 -15.98
CA PRO A 241 8.22 12.50 -16.94
C PRO A 241 7.19 13.62 -16.86
N LEU A 242 7.60 14.86 -17.13
CA LEU A 242 6.73 16.04 -17.00
C LEU A 242 5.45 15.94 -17.88
N SER A 243 5.54 15.30 -19.04
CA SER A 243 4.41 15.07 -19.94
C SER A 243 3.26 14.29 -19.29
N ASN A 244 3.54 13.43 -18.29
CA ASN A 244 2.49 12.71 -17.56
C ASN A 244 1.61 13.66 -16.73
N PHE A 245 2.14 14.82 -16.32
CA PHE A 245 1.43 15.80 -15.49
C PHE A 245 0.65 16.83 -16.30
N GLU A 246 0.88 16.97 -17.62
CA GLU A 246 0.19 17.96 -18.46
C GLU A 246 -1.35 17.92 -18.32
N PRO A 247 -2.01 16.74 -18.36
CA PRO A 247 -3.47 16.69 -18.20
C PRO A 247 -3.93 17.18 -16.82
N LEU A 248 -3.18 16.84 -15.76
CA LEU A 248 -3.47 17.27 -14.39
C LEU A 248 -3.30 18.78 -14.24
N ILE A 249 -2.20 19.33 -14.75
CA ILE A 249 -1.91 20.77 -14.68
C ILE A 249 -3.00 21.57 -15.38
N LYS A 250 -3.42 21.14 -16.59
CA LYS A 250 -4.53 21.78 -17.31
C LYS A 250 -5.83 21.71 -16.53
N ALA A 251 -6.20 20.53 -16.03
CA ALA A 251 -7.43 20.34 -15.26
C ALA A 251 -7.45 21.21 -13.98
N ALA A 252 -6.32 21.33 -13.28
CA ALA A 252 -6.20 22.19 -12.11
C ALA A 252 -6.31 23.68 -12.47
N ARG A 253 -5.69 24.12 -13.57
CA ARG A 253 -5.75 25.53 -14.04
C ARG A 253 -7.17 25.97 -14.36
N HIS A 254 -7.99 25.12 -14.99
CA HIS A 254 -9.41 25.42 -15.22
C HIS A 254 -10.22 25.61 -13.94
N GLN A 255 -9.74 25.02 -12.84
CA GLN A 255 -10.33 25.18 -11.52
C GLN A 255 -9.66 26.30 -10.70
N ASN A 256 -8.84 27.15 -11.34
CA ASN A 256 -8.06 28.23 -10.76
C ASN A 256 -7.00 27.78 -9.75
N PHE A 257 -6.42 26.59 -9.95
CA PHE A 257 -5.31 26.09 -9.15
C PHE A 257 -4.05 25.92 -10.00
N GLU A 258 -2.90 26.11 -9.35
CA GLU A 258 -1.59 25.89 -9.96
C GLU A 258 -0.93 24.65 -9.33
N ILE A 259 -0.43 23.76 -10.18
CA ILE A 259 0.26 22.53 -9.78
C ILE A 259 1.74 22.67 -10.15
N CYS A 260 2.62 22.60 -9.15
CA CYS A 260 4.06 22.70 -9.32
C CYS A 260 4.69 21.30 -9.36
N CYS A 261 5.40 20.95 -10.43
CA CYS A 261 5.98 19.60 -10.61
C CYS A 261 7.53 19.57 -10.47
N ASP A 262 8.12 20.64 -9.94
CA ASP A 262 9.58 20.84 -9.89
C ASP A 262 10.27 19.86 -8.94
N SER A 263 9.62 19.51 -7.83
CA SER A 263 10.07 18.51 -6.87
C SER A 263 8.88 17.77 -6.25
N GLY A 264 9.12 16.64 -5.58
CA GLY A 264 8.08 15.95 -4.81
C GLY A 264 7.45 16.83 -3.73
N LEU A 265 8.25 17.67 -3.08
CA LEU A 265 7.79 18.60 -2.04
C LEU A 265 6.87 19.69 -2.60
N GLU A 266 7.29 20.39 -3.65
CA GLU A 266 6.47 21.44 -4.26
C GLU A 266 5.21 20.86 -4.93
N PHE A 267 5.30 19.63 -5.45
CA PHE A 267 4.13 18.90 -5.93
C PHE A 267 3.16 18.57 -4.79
N SER A 268 3.63 18.01 -3.68
CA SER A 268 2.75 17.73 -2.53
C SER A 268 2.11 19.02 -1.99
N LYS A 269 2.89 20.09 -1.80
CA LYS A 269 2.37 21.38 -1.30
C LYS A 269 1.31 21.96 -2.23
N SER A 270 1.53 21.94 -3.55
CA SER A 270 0.53 22.44 -4.51
C SER A 270 -0.74 21.58 -4.55
N LEU A 271 -0.64 20.27 -4.31
CA LEU A 271 -1.82 19.42 -4.11
C LEU A 271 -2.54 19.74 -2.79
N ASP A 272 -1.83 20.06 -1.72
CA ASP A 272 -2.42 20.39 -0.41
C ASP A 272 -3.24 21.68 -0.45
N THR A 273 -2.87 22.65 -1.31
CA THR A 273 -3.61 23.91 -1.48
C THR A 273 -4.85 23.79 -2.37
N CYS A 274 -5.01 22.67 -3.11
CA CYS A 274 -6.15 22.41 -3.99
C CYS A 274 -7.42 22.06 -3.20
N VAL A 275 -7.97 23.02 -2.46
CA VAL A 275 -9.14 22.85 -1.59
C VAL A 275 -10.25 23.82 -2.00
N LYS A 276 -11.46 23.30 -2.15
CA LYS A 276 -12.67 24.06 -2.46
C LYS A 276 -13.66 23.96 -1.29
N PRO A 277 -14.05 25.07 -0.63
CA PRO A 277 -15.00 25.04 0.47
C PRO A 277 -16.39 24.48 0.09
N ASP A 278 -16.79 24.70 -1.16
CA ASP A 278 -18.04 24.25 -1.78
C ASP A 278 -17.98 22.78 -2.27
N ASN A 279 -16.79 22.20 -2.38
CA ASN A 279 -16.61 20.79 -2.76
C ASN A 279 -15.47 20.14 -1.96
N PRO A 280 -15.77 19.57 -0.77
CA PRO A 280 -14.78 18.89 0.07
C PRO A 280 -14.08 17.71 -0.61
N TYR A 281 -14.72 17.10 -1.63
CA TYR A 281 -14.16 15.96 -2.35
C TYR A 281 -13.16 16.37 -3.46
N PHE A 282 -13.11 17.66 -3.82
CA PHE A 282 -12.24 18.19 -4.88
C PHE A 282 -10.78 17.80 -4.71
N ASN A 283 -10.23 17.96 -3.50
CA ASN A 283 -8.84 17.61 -3.21
C ASN A 283 -8.57 16.12 -3.45
N THR A 284 -9.53 15.26 -3.08
CA THR A 284 -9.44 13.82 -3.31
C THR A 284 -9.42 13.49 -4.80
N MET A 285 -10.26 14.15 -5.60
CA MET A 285 -10.28 13.95 -7.06
C MET A 285 -8.96 14.38 -7.72
N ILE A 286 -8.41 15.53 -7.34
CA ILE A 286 -7.11 16.01 -7.80
C ILE A 286 -6.00 14.99 -7.45
N ARG A 287 -6.02 14.42 -6.24
CA ARG A 287 -5.06 13.37 -5.83
C ARG A 287 -5.26 12.05 -6.57
N ILE A 288 -6.50 11.68 -6.92
CA ILE A 288 -6.78 10.52 -7.78
C ILE A 288 -6.14 10.73 -9.16
N LEU A 289 -6.27 11.93 -9.74
CA LEU A 289 -5.62 12.26 -11.01
C LEU A 289 -4.09 12.26 -10.89
N ALA A 290 -3.53 12.86 -9.82
CA ALA A 290 -2.11 12.85 -9.54
C ALA A 290 -1.53 11.43 -9.46
N THR A 291 -2.27 10.50 -8.88
CA THR A 291 -1.87 9.08 -8.80
C THR A 291 -1.69 8.45 -10.18
N ARG A 292 -2.46 8.87 -11.19
CA ARG A 292 -2.35 8.36 -12.58
C ARG A 292 -1.16 8.92 -13.33
N CYS A 293 -0.64 10.07 -12.90
CA CYS A 293 0.58 10.65 -13.46
C CYS A 293 1.83 9.87 -13.03
N MET A 294 1.75 9.12 -11.93
CA MET A 294 2.88 8.40 -11.35
C MET A 294 3.37 7.23 -12.20
N MET A 295 4.66 6.92 -12.05
CA MET A 295 5.25 5.71 -12.62
C MET A 295 4.96 4.49 -11.75
N GLN A 296 5.13 3.31 -12.31
CA GLN A 296 5.08 2.09 -11.51
C GLN A 296 6.34 1.98 -10.63
N ALA A 297 6.18 1.66 -9.35
CA ALA A 297 7.29 1.26 -8.49
C ALA A 297 7.79 -0.16 -8.84
N LEU A 298 9.10 -0.36 -8.81
CA LEU A 298 9.76 -1.55 -9.34
C LEU A 298 10.75 -2.13 -8.33
N TYR A 299 10.73 -3.45 -8.16
CA TYR A 299 11.83 -4.21 -7.57
C TYR A 299 13.02 -4.23 -8.52
N PHE A 300 14.22 -4.16 -7.96
CA PHE A 300 15.48 -4.25 -8.69
C PHE A 300 16.60 -4.76 -7.78
N ILE A 301 17.72 -5.13 -8.37
CA ILE A 301 18.94 -5.53 -7.65
C ILE A 301 19.92 -4.37 -7.65
N SER A 302 20.49 -4.03 -6.49
CA SER A 302 21.33 -2.85 -6.30
C SER A 302 22.48 -2.74 -7.30
N GLY A 303 23.16 -3.84 -7.66
CA GLY A 303 24.25 -3.79 -8.65
C GLY A 303 23.80 -3.48 -10.08
N THR A 304 22.51 -3.53 -10.40
CA THR A 304 22.00 -3.33 -11.77
C THR A 304 21.75 -1.86 -12.13
N LEU A 305 21.76 -0.96 -11.14
CA LEU A 305 21.48 0.46 -11.32
C LEU A 305 22.51 1.30 -10.55
N GLN A 306 22.61 2.58 -10.90
CA GLN A 306 23.40 3.55 -10.14
C GLN A 306 22.63 4.01 -8.89
N LYS A 307 23.36 4.41 -7.83
CA LYS A 307 22.77 4.75 -6.52
C LYS A 307 21.79 5.93 -6.57
N ASP A 308 22.03 6.90 -7.45
CA ASP A 308 21.14 8.04 -7.69
C ASP A 308 19.76 7.62 -8.25
N GLN A 309 19.65 6.39 -8.77
CA GLN A 309 18.40 5.83 -9.27
C GLN A 309 17.65 4.97 -8.25
N PHE A 310 18.16 4.84 -7.01
CA PHE A 310 17.54 3.99 -5.97
C PHE A 310 16.33 4.64 -5.31
N GLU A 311 16.18 5.96 -5.48
CA GLU A 311 15.16 6.77 -4.84
C GLU A 311 13.75 6.20 -5.04
N HIS A 312 12.94 6.31 -3.99
CA HIS A 312 11.52 6.11 -4.03
C HIS A 312 10.77 7.44 -4.03
N TYR A 313 10.52 8.00 -5.21
CA TYR A 313 9.90 9.32 -5.43
C TYR A 313 8.66 9.56 -4.56
N GLY A 314 7.68 8.66 -4.61
CA GLY A 314 6.43 8.84 -3.85
C GLY A 314 6.57 8.80 -2.32
N LEU A 315 7.66 8.22 -1.80
CA LEU A 315 7.90 8.13 -0.35
C LEU A 315 8.91 9.18 0.13
N ALA A 316 9.52 9.95 -0.78
CA ALA A 316 10.68 10.79 -0.50
C ALA A 316 11.77 10.07 0.31
N ALA A 317 12.06 8.82 -0.06
CA ALA A 317 13.06 7.99 0.58
C ALA A 317 14.23 7.73 -0.39
N PRO A 318 15.50 7.94 0.02
CA PRO A 318 16.65 7.74 -0.85
C PRO A 318 16.89 6.26 -1.20
N ILE A 319 16.46 5.35 -0.33
CA ILE A 319 16.52 3.91 -0.53
C ILE A 319 15.33 3.24 0.14
N TYR A 320 14.80 2.19 -0.48
CA TYR A 320 13.63 1.47 0.04
C TYR A 320 13.63 0.02 -0.41
N THR A 321 12.99 -0.85 0.38
CA THR A 321 12.71 -2.25 0.03
C THR A 321 11.42 -2.70 0.69
N HIS A 322 10.99 -3.94 0.44
CA HIS A 322 9.93 -4.57 1.22
C HIS A 322 10.51 -5.70 2.08
N PHE A 323 10.22 -5.63 3.38
CA PHE A 323 10.68 -6.55 4.42
C PHE A 323 9.50 -7.06 5.28
N THR A 324 8.45 -6.26 5.40
CA THR A 324 7.44 -6.38 6.47
C THR A 324 6.26 -7.29 6.16
N SER A 325 6.27 -8.05 5.05
CA SER A 325 5.16 -8.95 4.72
C SER A 325 5.57 -10.22 3.95
N PRO A 326 6.45 -11.05 4.53
CA PRO A 326 6.98 -12.25 3.87
C PRO A 326 5.97 -13.40 3.74
N ILE A 327 4.83 -13.38 4.43
CA ILE A 327 3.76 -14.37 4.21
C ILE A 327 3.17 -14.21 2.81
N ARG A 328 3.09 -12.97 2.32
CA ARG A 328 2.34 -12.60 1.10
C ARG A 328 3.20 -11.99 -0.01
N ARG A 329 4.50 -11.78 0.20
CA ARG A 329 5.43 -11.26 -0.82
C ARG A 329 6.74 -12.02 -0.82
N TYR A 330 7.14 -12.52 -1.99
CA TYR A 330 8.37 -13.28 -2.13
C TYR A 330 9.63 -12.37 -2.07
N SER A 331 9.50 -11.09 -2.46
CA SER A 331 10.57 -10.10 -2.30
C SER A 331 11.07 -10.05 -0.85
N ASP A 332 10.14 -10.07 0.09
CA ASP A 332 10.41 -9.95 1.51
C ASP A 332 11.12 -11.21 2.02
N ILE A 333 10.82 -12.40 1.47
CA ILE A 333 11.57 -13.63 1.77
C ILE A 333 13.03 -13.49 1.33
N ILE A 334 13.32 -12.93 0.16
CA ILE A 334 14.70 -12.70 -0.29
C ILE A 334 15.39 -11.67 0.61
N VAL A 335 14.71 -10.58 0.95
CA VAL A 335 15.24 -9.57 1.89
C VAL A 335 15.51 -10.19 3.28
N HIS A 336 14.63 -11.06 3.78
CA HIS A 336 14.85 -11.80 5.02
C HIS A 336 16.08 -12.71 4.94
N ARG A 337 16.31 -13.37 3.82
CA ARG A 337 17.51 -14.22 3.62
C ARG A 337 18.79 -13.38 3.60
N LEU A 338 18.79 -12.25 2.89
CA LEU A 338 19.92 -11.31 2.89
C LEU A 338 20.18 -10.76 4.30
N LEU A 339 19.14 -10.31 5.00
CA LEU A 339 19.28 -9.77 6.35
C LEU A 339 19.73 -10.84 7.35
N ALA A 340 19.27 -12.09 7.22
CA ALA A 340 19.72 -13.19 8.07
C ALA A 340 21.22 -13.48 7.85
N ALA A 341 21.67 -13.45 6.60
CA ALA A 341 23.07 -13.64 6.27
C ALA A 341 23.97 -12.50 6.78
N SER A 342 23.54 -11.23 6.69
CA SER A 342 24.35 -10.10 7.16
C SER A 342 24.54 -10.05 8.67
N ILE A 343 23.64 -10.66 9.44
CA ILE A 343 23.77 -10.73 10.91
C ILE A 343 24.34 -12.07 11.40
N GLY A 344 24.78 -12.94 10.48
CA GLY A 344 25.31 -14.27 10.81
C GLY A 344 24.30 -15.26 11.37
N ALA A 345 22.99 -15.00 11.21
CA ALA A 345 21.92 -15.90 11.64
C ALA A 345 21.63 -17.02 10.64
N ASP A 346 22.06 -16.87 9.39
CA ASP A 346 22.06 -17.91 8.37
C ASP A 346 23.26 -17.71 7.43
N SER A 347 23.51 -18.66 6.53
CA SER A 347 24.61 -18.57 5.56
C SER A 347 24.12 -18.07 4.21
N THR A 348 25.02 -17.41 3.47
CA THR A 348 24.79 -17.10 2.06
C THR A 348 24.84 -18.37 1.20
N TYR A 349 24.32 -18.27 -0.02
CA TYR A 349 24.42 -19.31 -1.05
C TYR A 349 24.55 -18.65 -2.42
N ALA A 350 25.13 -19.37 -3.39
CA ALA A 350 25.52 -18.79 -4.69
C ALA A 350 24.34 -18.06 -5.39
N ALA A 351 23.16 -18.67 -5.44
CA ALA A 351 21.99 -18.08 -6.07
C ALA A 351 21.47 -16.80 -5.36
N LEU A 352 21.72 -16.61 -4.05
CA LEU A 352 21.34 -15.39 -3.34
C LEU A 352 22.19 -14.19 -3.78
N LEU A 353 23.44 -14.44 -4.18
CA LEU A 353 24.41 -13.41 -4.56
C LEU A 353 24.54 -13.26 -6.08
N ASP A 354 23.86 -14.10 -6.85
CA ASP A 354 23.84 -14.04 -8.31
C ASP A 354 22.99 -12.87 -8.80
N LYS A 355 23.66 -11.82 -9.26
CA LYS A 355 23.05 -10.59 -9.78
C LYS A 355 22.10 -10.84 -10.95
N ASN A 356 22.44 -11.73 -11.88
CA ASN A 356 21.66 -11.95 -13.09
C ASN A 356 20.39 -12.74 -12.75
N ALA A 357 20.53 -13.82 -11.99
CA ALA A 357 19.39 -14.62 -11.56
C ALA A 357 18.41 -13.79 -10.71
N ASN A 358 18.93 -12.94 -9.81
CA ASN A 358 18.07 -12.08 -8.99
C ASN A 358 17.46 -10.92 -9.79
N ALA A 359 18.10 -10.44 -10.86
CA ALA A 359 17.49 -9.46 -11.77
C ALA A 359 16.30 -10.05 -12.54
N GLU A 360 16.41 -11.29 -13.01
CA GLU A 360 15.31 -12.03 -13.63
C GLU A 360 14.18 -12.29 -12.63
N LEU A 361 14.52 -12.64 -11.39
CA LEU A 361 13.54 -12.76 -10.30
C LEU A 361 12.79 -11.44 -10.09
N CYS A 362 13.49 -10.30 -10.01
CA CYS A 362 12.84 -8.98 -9.91
C CYS A 362 11.88 -8.72 -11.08
N HIS A 363 12.23 -9.12 -12.31
CA HIS A 363 11.32 -9.00 -13.45
C HIS A 363 10.03 -9.79 -13.24
N ASN A 364 10.12 -11.05 -12.82
CA ASN A 364 8.95 -11.87 -12.50
C ASN A 364 8.12 -11.26 -11.36
N LEU A 365 8.76 -10.79 -10.27
CA LEU A 365 8.05 -10.17 -9.14
C LEU A 365 7.31 -8.89 -9.56
N ASN A 366 7.91 -8.05 -10.39
CA ASN A 366 7.28 -6.85 -10.93
C ASN A 366 6.08 -7.20 -11.82
N TYR A 367 6.21 -8.22 -12.68
CA TYR A 367 5.13 -8.71 -13.52
C TYR A 367 3.96 -9.27 -12.69
N ARG A 368 4.25 -10.18 -11.75
CA ARG A 368 3.24 -10.79 -10.87
C ARG A 368 2.53 -9.75 -10.01
N HIS A 369 3.25 -8.79 -9.45
CA HIS A 369 2.67 -7.70 -8.68
C HIS A 369 1.69 -6.86 -9.51
N LYS A 370 2.08 -6.49 -10.74
CA LYS A 370 1.20 -5.75 -11.67
C LYS A 370 -0.06 -6.54 -12.01
N MET A 371 0.09 -7.83 -12.33
CA MET A 371 -1.04 -8.69 -12.68
C MET A 371 -1.97 -8.92 -11.48
N ALA A 372 -1.44 -9.05 -10.26
CA ALA A 372 -2.24 -9.16 -9.05
C ALA A 372 -3.11 -7.90 -8.82
N GLN A 373 -2.56 -6.71 -9.04
CA GLN A 373 -3.35 -5.46 -8.98
C GLN A 373 -4.44 -5.41 -10.06
N TYR A 374 -4.14 -5.88 -11.27
CA TYR A 374 -5.12 -5.93 -12.37
C TYR A 374 -6.25 -6.90 -12.04
N ALA A 375 -5.93 -8.09 -11.52
CA ALA A 375 -6.92 -9.06 -11.08
C ALA A 375 -7.80 -8.54 -9.93
N GLY A 376 -7.20 -7.86 -8.93
CA GLY A 376 -7.95 -7.24 -7.84
C GLY A 376 -8.94 -6.18 -8.36
N ARG A 377 -8.50 -5.28 -9.24
CA ARG A 377 -9.40 -4.27 -9.85
C ARG A 377 -10.48 -4.88 -10.72
N ALA A 378 -10.16 -5.91 -11.52
CA ALA A 378 -11.14 -6.61 -12.33
C ALA A 378 -12.18 -7.36 -11.46
N SER A 379 -11.75 -7.91 -10.33
CA SER A 379 -12.64 -8.56 -9.36
C SER A 379 -13.58 -7.54 -8.71
N VAL A 380 -13.08 -6.38 -8.29
CA VAL A 380 -13.91 -5.27 -7.80
C VAL A 380 -14.91 -4.87 -8.88
N ALA A 381 -14.47 -4.64 -10.12
CA ALA A 381 -15.34 -4.27 -11.23
C ALA A 381 -16.44 -5.32 -11.47
N LEU A 382 -16.11 -6.62 -11.54
CA LEU A 382 -17.10 -7.69 -11.71
C LEU A 382 -18.16 -7.67 -10.59
N ASN A 383 -17.75 -7.49 -9.35
CA ASN A 383 -18.67 -7.43 -8.22
C ASN A 383 -19.50 -6.15 -8.24
N THR A 384 -18.95 -5.03 -8.71
CA THR A 384 -19.74 -3.83 -9.00
C THR A 384 -20.84 -4.14 -10.01
N HIS A 385 -20.55 -4.84 -11.10
CA HIS A 385 -21.58 -5.21 -12.08
C HIS A 385 -22.65 -6.10 -11.45
N LEU A 386 -22.27 -7.12 -10.69
CA LEU A 386 -23.24 -7.97 -9.97
C LEU A 386 -24.12 -7.16 -9.01
N PHE A 387 -23.52 -6.21 -8.27
CA PHE A 387 -24.26 -5.32 -7.37
C PHE A 387 -25.30 -4.47 -8.10
N PHE A 388 -25.01 -4.01 -9.32
CA PHE A 388 -25.91 -3.20 -10.14
C PHE A 388 -26.90 -4.02 -10.99
N LYS A 389 -26.84 -5.35 -10.94
CA LYS A 389 -27.72 -6.21 -11.74
C LYS A 389 -29.18 -5.98 -11.36
N GLY A 390 -29.99 -5.62 -12.35
CA GLY A 390 -31.42 -5.32 -12.16
C GLY A 390 -31.71 -4.01 -11.41
N LYS A 391 -30.67 -3.20 -11.10
CA LYS A 391 -30.82 -1.90 -10.46
C LYS A 391 -30.68 -0.79 -11.50
N VAL A 392 -31.52 0.22 -11.39
CA VAL A 392 -31.38 1.50 -12.10
C VAL A 392 -31.41 2.59 -11.03
N GLN A 393 -30.36 3.39 -10.94
CA GLN A 393 -30.28 4.45 -9.95
C GLN A 393 -29.55 5.67 -10.49
N ASP A 394 -30.01 6.85 -10.09
CA ASP A 394 -29.37 8.11 -10.39
C ASP A 394 -28.43 8.47 -9.24
N GLU A 395 -27.21 8.86 -9.56
CA GLU A 395 -26.17 9.16 -8.57
C GLU A 395 -25.41 10.42 -8.97
N GLU A 396 -24.88 11.11 -7.97
CA GLU A 396 -23.95 12.22 -8.19
C GLU A 396 -22.57 11.68 -8.57
N GLY A 397 -22.01 12.25 -9.63
CA GLY A 397 -20.67 11.97 -10.10
C GLY A 397 -19.93 13.25 -10.46
N TYR A 398 -18.65 13.10 -10.76
CA TYR A 398 -17.79 14.20 -11.16
C TYR A 398 -17.04 13.83 -12.43
N ILE A 399 -16.92 14.79 -13.35
CA ILE A 399 -16.14 14.60 -14.57
C ILE A 399 -14.66 14.56 -14.18
N LEU A 400 -13.97 13.42 -14.33
CA LEU A 400 -12.52 13.35 -14.10
C LEU A 400 -11.73 13.77 -15.34
N PHE A 401 -12.17 13.33 -16.51
CA PHE A 401 -11.54 13.67 -17.78
C PHE A 401 -12.58 13.98 -18.84
N VAL A 402 -12.30 15.03 -19.59
CA VAL A 402 -13.01 15.35 -20.81
C VAL A 402 -12.17 14.88 -21.99
N ARG A 403 -12.74 14.03 -22.84
CA ARG A 403 -12.11 13.51 -24.06
C ARG A 403 -12.85 14.01 -25.29
N LYS A 404 -12.25 13.85 -26.47
CA LYS A 404 -12.82 14.28 -27.75
C LYS A 404 -14.22 13.75 -28.05
N ASN A 405 -14.54 12.55 -27.58
CA ASN A 405 -15.82 11.87 -27.83
C ASN A 405 -16.39 11.22 -26.57
N ALA A 406 -15.95 11.62 -25.37
CA ALA A 406 -16.42 11.00 -24.13
C ALA A 406 -16.17 11.88 -22.91
N LEU A 407 -16.96 11.67 -21.86
CA LEU A 407 -16.72 12.14 -20.50
C LEU A 407 -16.40 10.93 -19.62
N GLN A 408 -15.28 10.98 -18.90
CA GLN A 408 -14.94 9.99 -17.89
C GLN A 408 -15.44 10.49 -16.54
N ILE A 409 -16.40 9.78 -15.94
CA ILE A 409 -17.08 10.18 -14.71
C ILE A 409 -16.62 9.30 -13.56
N LEU A 410 -16.28 9.90 -12.43
CA LEU A 410 -16.12 9.23 -11.14
C LEU A 410 -17.42 9.31 -10.36
N ILE A 411 -17.80 8.20 -9.75
CA ILE A 411 -18.94 8.09 -8.85
C ILE A 411 -18.39 7.77 -7.46
N PRO A 412 -18.16 8.80 -6.61
CA PRO A 412 -17.40 8.64 -5.37
C PRO A 412 -17.98 7.57 -4.44
N LYS A 413 -19.32 7.51 -4.35
CA LYS A 413 -20.05 6.56 -3.52
C LYS A 413 -19.65 5.10 -3.77
N PHE A 414 -19.33 4.76 -5.02
CA PHE A 414 -18.94 3.40 -5.42
C PHE A 414 -17.48 3.28 -5.82
N GLY A 415 -16.68 4.34 -5.72
CA GLY A 415 -15.32 4.36 -6.27
C GLY A 415 -15.28 3.93 -7.75
N LEU A 416 -16.39 4.10 -8.48
CA LEU A 416 -16.58 3.57 -9.83
C LEU A 416 -16.24 4.66 -10.84
N GLU A 417 -15.58 4.26 -11.91
CA GLU A 417 -15.34 5.11 -13.06
C GLU A 417 -16.13 4.59 -14.26
N GLY A 418 -16.97 5.46 -14.82
CA GLY A 418 -17.72 5.20 -16.03
C GLY A 418 -17.24 6.10 -17.17
N THR A 419 -17.38 5.62 -18.41
CA THR A 419 -17.18 6.45 -19.59
C THR A 419 -18.51 6.68 -20.27
N ILE A 420 -18.94 7.93 -20.38
CA ILE A 420 -20.11 8.33 -21.16
C ILE A 420 -19.59 8.72 -22.54
N TYR A 421 -19.89 7.91 -23.55
CA TYR A 421 -19.55 8.24 -24.93
C TYR A 421 -20.49 9.30 -25.47
N LEU A 422 -19.90 10.37 -26.00
CA LEU A 422 -20.61 11.47 -26.63
C LEU A 422 -20.65 11.23 -28.14
N ASN A 423 -21.80 11.48 -28.76
CA ASN A 423 -21.91 11.46 -30.21
C ASN A 423 -21.11 12.64 -30.79
N ALA A 424 -19.95 12.33 -31.37
CA ALA A 424 -19.15 13.32 -32.09
C ALA A 424 -19.65 13.50 -33.53
N LEU A 425 -19.49 14.71 -34.06
CA LEU A 425 -19.63 15.03 -35.48
C LEU A 425 -18.67 14.17 -36.33
N LYS A 426 -19.10 12.98 -36.75
CA LYS A 426 -18.55 12.30 -37.93
C LYS A 426 -19.73 11.93 -38.81
N ASP A 427 -19.66 12.35 -40.07
CA ASP A 427 -20.50 12.20 -41.28
C ASP A 427 -21.68 11.22 -41.35
N ASP A 428 -21.91 10.34 -40.38
CA ASP A 428 -23.10 9.50 -40.30
C ASP A 428 -24.27 10.26 -39.64
N GLN A 429 -24.88 11.16 -40.41
CA GLN A 429 -26.17 11.82 -40.11
C GLN A 429 -27.36 10.84 -39.91
N LYS A 430 -27.14 9.52 -39.77
CA LYS A 430 -28.23 8.53 -39.78
C LYS A 430 -28.51 7.81 -38.47
N LYS A 431 -27.87 8.14 -37.33
CA LYS A 431 -28.17 7.46 -36.04
C LYS A 431 -28.12 8.34 -34.78
N SER A 432 -28.58 9.59 -34.83
CA SER A 432 -28.92 10.33 -33.59
C SER A 432 -30.42 10.56 -33.54
N ASN A 433 -31.12 9.78 -32.71
CA ASN A 433 -32.56 9.92 -32.51
C ASN A 433 -32.96 11.22 -31.78
N ASN A 434 -32.02 12.01 -31.22
CA ASN A 434 -32.32 13.12 -30.31
C ASN A 434 -31.67 14.48 -30.63
N GLY A 435 -30.90 14.64 -31.73
CA GLY A 435 -30.39 15.96 -32.16
C GLY A 435 -29.37 16.67 -31.25
N VAL A 436 -28.89 16.02 -30.19
CA VAL A 436 -27.89 16.56 -29.26
C VAL A 436 -26.49 16.48 -29.88
N VAL A 437 -25.79 17.61 -29.99
CA VAL A 437 -24.45 17.72 -30.59
C VAL A 437 -23.45 18.19 -29.55
N PHE A 438 -22.33 17.47 -29.44
CA PHE A 438 -21.20 17.83 -28.59
C PHE A 438 -20.02 18.32 -29.43
N THR A 439 -19.43 19.44 -29.02
CA THR A 439 -18.24 20.03 -29.66
C THR A 439 -17.08 20.06 -28.67
N PHE A 440 -15.97 19.41 -29.05
CA PHE A 440 -14.75 19.36 -28.25
C PHE A 440 -13.84 20.56 -28.53
N ASN A 441 -13.31 21.17 -27.49
CA ASN A 441 -12.24 22.17 -27.57
C ASN A 441 -10.91 21.52 -27.15
N GLU A 442 -9.93 21.48 -28.07
CA GLU A 442 -8.62 20.85 -27.85
C GLU A 442 -7.68 21.70 -26.97
N GLU A 443 -7.88 23.01 -26.89
CA GLU A 443 -7.06 23.91 -26.07
C GLU A 443 -7.43 23.78 -24.58
N ASP A 444 -8.74 23.85 -24.29
CA ASP A 444 -9.28 23.86 -22.93
C ASP A 444 -9.71 22.48 -22.42
N TYR A 445 -9.68 21.45 -23.26
CA TYR A 445 -10.20 20.11 -22.92
C TYR A 445 -11.63 20.19 -22.37
N THR A 446 -12.51 20.89 -23.08
CA THR A 446 -13.93 21.04 -22.71
C THR A 446 -14.85 20.43 -23.76
N GLN A 447 -16.05 20.04 -23.32
CA GLN A 447 -17.13 19.60 -24.22
C GLN A 447 -18.29 20.58 -24.10
N ARG A 448 -18.76 21.11 -25.22
CA ARG A 448 -19.90 22.02 -25.26
C ARG A 448 -21.11 21.33 -25.87
N CYS A 449 -22.27 21.48 -25.23
CA CYS A 449 -23.57 21.05 -25.73
C CYS A 449 -24.58 22.18 -25.55
N GLY A 450 -24.96 22.84 -26.65
CA GLY A 450 -25.80 24.06 -26.58
C GLY A 450 -25.08 25.17 -25.81
N ASP A 451 -25.66 25.62 -24.70
CA ASP A 451 -25.11 26.65 -23.82
C ASP A 451 -24.34 26.08 -22.62
N ILE A 452 -24.31 24.75 -22.47
CA ILE A 452 -23.63 24.08 -21.36
C ILE A 452 -22.22 23.69 -21.81
N ILE A 453 -21.23 24.02 -20.98
CA ILE A 453 -19.83 23.64 -21.16
C ILE A 453 -19.44 22.74 -19.99
N PHE A 454 -18.97 21.54 -20.31
CA PHE A 454 -18.49 20.54 -19.36
C PHE A 454 -16.98 20.66 -19.19
N HIS A 455 -16.54 20.86 -17.95
CA HIS A 455 -15.14 20.91 -17.53
C HIS A 455 -14.79 19.70 -16.66
N ALA A 456 -13.50 19.45 -16.48
CA ALA A 456 -13.04 18.55 -15.44
C ALA A 456 -13.47 19.08 -14.06
N PHE A 457 -13.87 18.17 -13.17
CA PHE A 457 -14.38 18.35 -11.81
C PHE A 457 -15.78 18.94 -11.70
N ASP A 458 -16.48 19.19 -12.81
CA ASP A 458 -17.88 19.60 -12.76
C ASP A 458 -18.74 18.46 -12.17
N PRO A 459 -19.66 18.78 -11.24
CA PRO A 459 -20.63 17.81 -10.75
C PRO A 459 -21.64 17.51 -11.85
N VAL A 460 -22.02 16.23 -11.94
CA VAL A 460 -23.02 15.74 -12.88
C VAL A 460 -23.92 14.72 -12.18
N THR A 461 -25.18 14.67 -12.59
CA THR A 461 -26.06 13.55 -12.23
C THR A 461 -26.01 12.51 -13.34
N VAL A 462 -25.66 11.27 -12.99
CA VAL A 462 -25.55 10.16 -13.93
C VAL A 462 -26.50 9.04 -13.54
N ARG A 463 -27.13 8.43 -14.55
CA ARG A 463 -27.93 7.22 -14.37
C ARG A 463 -27.05 5.99 -14.55
N LEU A 464 -27.03 5.12 -13.55
CA LEU A 464 -26.36 3.83 -13.59
C LEU A 464 -27.36 2.73 -13.92
N SER A 465 -27.05 1.97 -14.96
CA SER A 465 -27.75 0.76 -15.36
C SER A 465 -26.75 -0.16 -16.05
N LEU A 466 -26.91 -1.47 -15.88
CA LEU A 466 -26.23 -2.43 -16.75
C LEU A 466 -26.94 -2.49 -18.09
N ASP A 467 -26.16 -2.60 -19.17
CA ASP A 467 -26.70 -2.97 -20.47
C ASP A 467 -27.39 -4.34 -20.38
N SER A 468 -28.52 -4.47 -21.08
CA SER A 468 -29.38 -5.66 -21.04
C SER A 468 -28.89 -6.78 -21.94
#